data_AF-A0A975AFT4-F1
#
_entry.id   AF-A0A975AFT4-F1
#
_cell.length_a   1.000
_cell.length_b   1.000
_cell.length_c   1.000
_cell.angle_alpha   90.00
_cell.angle_beta   90.00
_cell.angle_gamma   90.00
#
_symmetry.space_group_name_H-M   'P 1'
#
loop_
_entity.id
_entity.type
_entity.pdbx_description
1 polymer ?
#
loop_
_entity_poly.entity_id
_entity_poly.type
_entity_poly.pdbx_seq_one_letter_code
_entity_poly.pdbx_strand_id
1 'polypeptide(L)' 'MVDKSENYESFEQAMDVLKSTVQNLEKGSSVKLDNLIQNYEKGINAYNYCINKLEQTKKQINIINNNEII' A
#
# COMPACT_ATOMS: atom_id res chain seq x y z
N MET A 1 13.64 0.30 13.05
CA MET A 1 13.79 0.61 11.61
C MET A 1 13.79 -0.72 10.89
N VAL A 2 12.73 -1.04 10.16
CA VAL A 2 12.73 -2.21 9.26
C VAL A 2 12.54 -1.66 7.85
N ASP A 3 13.69 -1.44 7.23
CA ASP A 3 13.83 -1.31 5.79
C ASP A 3 13.69 -2.72 5.21
N LYS A 4 12.52 -3.01 4.66
CA LYS A 4 12.31 -4.14 3.76
C LYS A 4 11.31 -3.65 2.73
N SER A 5 11.81 -2.93 1.73
CA SER A 5 11.02 -2.58 0.56
C SER A 5 10.56 -3.87 -0.11
N GLU A 6 9.35 -4.33 0.21
CA GLU A 6 8.61 -5.15 -0.75
C GLU A 6 8.46 -4.26 -1.99
N ASN A 7 9.28 -4.53 -3.01
CA ASN A 7 9.31 -3.79 -4.27
C ASN A 7 8.07 -4.19 -5.07
N TYR A 8 6.93 -3.57 -4.77
CA TYR A 8 5.78 -3.65 -5.65
C TYR A 8 6.11 -2.97 -6.98
N GLU A 9 5.84 -3.65 -8.08
CA GLU A 9 6.10 -3.17 -9.44
C GLU A 9 5.01 -2.19 -9.90
N SER A 10 3.78 -2.33 -9.39
CA SER A 10 2.64 -1.49 -9.76
C SER A 10 1.69 -1.22 -8.59
N PHE A 11 0.81 -0.22 -8.79
CA PHE A 11 -0.25 0.11 -7.83
C PHE A 11 -1.23 -1.06 -7.68
N GLU A 12 -1.61 -1.67 -8.80
CA GLU A 12 -2.55 -2.79 -8.87
C GLU A 12 -2.02 -4.00 -8.11
N GLN A 13 -0.73 -4.30 -8.25
CA GLN A 13 -0.09 -5.40 -7.51
C GLN A 13 -0.12 -5.13 -6.00
N ALA A 14 0.26 -3.92 -5.56
CA ALA A 14 0.21 -3.55 -4.15
C ALA A 14 -1.23 -3.59 -3.60
N MET A 15 -2.22 -3.15 -4.40
CA MET A 15 -3.63 -3.17 -4.03
C MET A 15 -4.17 -4.60 -3.85
N ASP A 16 -3.80 -5.52 -4.76
CA ASP A 16 -4.19 -6.94 -4.65
C ASP A 16 -3.57 -7.59 -3.40
N VAL A 17 -2.32 -7.26 -3.10
CA VAL A 17 -1.64 -7.70 -1.87
C VAL A 17 -2.34 -7.15 -0.63
N LEU A 18 -2.68 -5.86 -0.61
CA LEU A 18 -3.40 -5.24 0.50
C LEU A 18 -4.77 -5.91 0.70
N LYS A 19 -5.55 -6.07 -0.37
CA LYS A 19 -6.89 -6.66 -0.32
C LYS A 19 -6.86 -8.10 0.20
N SER A 20 -5.95 -8.93 -0.33
CA SER A 20 -5.80 -10.31 0.13
C SER A 20 -5.35 -10.39 1.59
N THR A 21 -4.47 -9.49 2.02
CA THR A 21 -4.01 -9.41 3.40
C THR A 21 -5.13 -9.05 4.37
N VAL A 22 -5.93 -8.03 4.04
CA VAL A 22 -7.11 -7.64 4.84
C VAL A 22 -8.10 -8.80 4.93
N GLN A 23 -8.42 -9.45 3.81
CA GLN A 23 -9.30 -10.61 3.80
C GLN A 23 -8.79 -11.76 4.69
N ASN A 24 -7.48 -11.98 4.74
CA ASN A 24 -6.88 -13.01 5.59
C ASN A 24 -6.96 -12.65 7.08
N LEU A 25 -6.79 -11.37 7.42
CA LEU A 25 -6.94 -10.86 8.78
C LEU A 25 -8.40 -10.97 9.24
N GLU A 26 -9.36 -10.63 8.39
CA GLU A 26 -10.80 -10.68 8.69
C GLU A 26 -11.35 -12.10 8.87
N LYS A 27 -10.78 -13.10 8.18
CA LYS A 27 -11.20 -14.51 8.29
C LYS A 27 -11.00 -15.11 9.69
N GLY A 28 -10.21 -14.46 10.55
CA GLY A 28 -10.29 -14.59 12.01
C GLY A 28 -10.13 -16.00 12.62
N SER A 29 -9.62 -16.99 11.87
CA SER A 29 -9.68 -18.39 12.29
C SER A 29 -8.30 -19.03 12.20
N SER A 30 -7.69 -19.33 13.35
CA SER A 30 -6.47 -20.14 13.53
C SER A 30 -5.10 -19.54 13.13
N VAL A 31 -4.99 -18.22 12.99
CA VAL A 31 -3.70 -17.57 12.72
C VAL A 31 -2.92 -17.38 14.03
N LYS A 32 -1.74 -18.00 14.15
CA LYS A 32 -0.79 -17.76 15.27
C LYS A 32 -0.44 -16.26 15.33
N LEU A 33 -0.16 -15.73 16.53
CA LEU A 33 0.17 -14.31 16.74
C LEU A 33 1.27 -13.80 15.79
N ASP A 34 2.34 -14.57 15.59
CA ASP A 34 3.43 -14.19 14.68
C ASP A 34 2.94 -14.01 13.24
N ASN A 35 2.03 -14.86 12.78
CA ASN A 35 1.44 -14.74 11.45
C ASN A 35 0.51 -13.53 11.35
N LEU A 36 -0.18 -13.15 12.43
CA LEU A 36 -0.98 -11.91 12.45
C LEU A 36 -0.07 -10.68 12.31
N ILE A 37 1.04 -10.64 13.05
CA ILE A 37 2.03 -9.56 12.97
C ILE A 37 2.60 -9.46 11.55
N GLN A 38 3.01 -10.59 10.96
CA GLN A 38 3.54 -10.60 9.59
C GLN A 38 2.51 -10.13 8.54
N ASN A 39 1.26 -10.57 8.64
CA ASN A 39 0.21 -10.10 7.75
C ASN A 39 -0.06 -8.61 7.93
N TYR A 40 -0.08 -8.13 9.17
CA TYR A 40 -0.24 -6.71 9.45
C TYR A 40 0.89 -5.87 8.83
N GLU A 41 2.15 -6.24 9.05
CA GLU A 41 3.32 -5.55 8.48
C GLU A 41 3.26 -5.54 6.95
N LYS A 42 2.93 -6.68 6.34
CA LYS A 42 2.74 -6.78 4.89
C LYS A 42 1.64 -5.85 4.38
N GLY A 43 0.51 -5.81 5.07
CA GLY A 43 -0.60 -4.92 4.73
C GLY A 43 -0.21 -3.44 4.82
N ILE A 44 0.52 -3.04 5.86
CA ILE A 44 1.03 -1.67 6.01
C ILE A 44 2.00 -1.31 4.89
N ASN A 45 2.89 -2.21 4.50
CA ASN A 45 3.82 -1.96 3.39
C ASN A 45 3.09 -1.75 2.06
N ALA A 46 2.11 -2.61 1.75
CA ALA A 46 1.28 -2.49 0.56
C ALA A 46 0.46 -1.18 0.55
N TYR A 47 -0.15 -0.85 1.68
CA TYR A 47 -0.88 0.40 1.87
C TYR A 47 -0.01 1.64 1.63
N ASN A 48 1.20 1.66 2.20
CA ASN A 48 2.13 2.78 2.05
C ASN A 48 2.53 2.99 0.58
N TYR A 49 2.75 1.90 -0.17
CA TYR A 49 3.04 2.00 -1.60
C TYR A 49 1.86 2.63 -2.37
N CYS A 50 0.63 2.17 -2.12
CA CYS A 50 -0.57 2.70 -2.75
C CYS A 50 -0.73 4.21 -2.48
N ILE A 51 -0.61 4.63 -1.21
CA ILE A 51 -0.73 6.05 -0.84
C ILE A 51 0.37 6.90 -1.48
N ASN A 52 1.60 6.41 -1.51
CA ASN A 52 2.71 7.13 -2.14
C ASN A 52 2.46 7.37 -3.64
N LYS A 53 1.91 6.38 -4.36
CA LYS A 53 1.55 6.54 -5.78
C LYS A 53 0.43 7.56 -5.97
N LEU A 54 -0.62 7.53 -5.14
CA LEU A 54 -1.71 8.52 -5.20
C LEU A 54 -1.21 9.94 -4.90
N GLU A 55 -0.33 10.10 -3.91
CA GLU A 55 0.30 11.39 -3.59
C GLU A 55 1.19 11.90 -4.74
N GLN A 56 1.93 11.02 -5.41
CA GLN A 56 2.68 11.40 -6.61
C GLN A 56 1.76 11.90 -7.73
N THR A 57 0.67 11.19 -8.00
CA THR A 57 -0.34 11.61 -9.00
C THR A 57 -0.95 12.96 -8.63
N LYS A 58 -1.33 13.16 -7.35
CA LYS A 58 -1.85 14.44 -6.86
C LYS A 58 -0.85 15.58 -7.08
N LYS A 59 0.44 15.36 -6.78
CA LYS A 59 1.50 16.36 -7.05
C LYS A 59 1.61 16.69 -8.54
N GLN A 60 1.53 15.69 -9.42
CA GLN A 60 1.56 15.91 -10.87
C GLN A 60 0.37 16.75 -11.34
N ILE A 61 -0.85 16.45 -10.87
CA ILE A 61 -2.04 17.25 -11.16
C ILE A 61 -1.86 18.70 -10.71
N ASN A 62 -1.35 18.93 -9.49
CA ASN A 62 -1.11 20.28 -8.99
C ASN A 62 -0.08 21.05 -9.82
N ILE A 63 0.98 20.39 -10.31
CA ILE A 63 1.96 21.01 -11.19
C ILE A 63 1.31 21.43 -12.52
N ILE A 64 0.49 20.57 -13.11
CA ILE A 64 -0.23 20.88 -14.35
C ILE A 64 -1.17 22.08 -14.14
N ASN A 65 -2.01 22.03 -13.10
CA ASN A 65 -2.96 23.10 -12.79
C ASN A 65 -2.27 24.45 -12.48
N ASN A 66 -1.10 24.43 -11.85
CA ASN A 66 -0.35 25.65 -11.54
C ASN A 66 0.49 26.16 -12.73
N ASN A 67 0.73 25.33 -13.75
CA ASN A 67 1.46 25.69 -14.97
C ASN A 67 0.52 26.09 -16.12
N GLU A 68 -0.79 25.86 -16.01
CA GLU A 68 -1.78 26.53 -16.84
C GLU A 68 -1.91 27.99 -16.36
N ILE A 69 -1.07 28.86 -16.93
CA ILE A 69 -1.31 30.31 -16.96
C ILE A 69 -2.58 30.50 -17.79
N ILE A 70 -3.72 30.68 -17.13
CA ILE A 70 -4.90 31.33 -17.70
C ILE A 70 -4.61 32.81 -17.84
#